data_AF-A0A1Y4UMJ8-F1
#
_entry.id   AF-A0A1Y4UMJ8-F1
#
_cell.length_a   1.000
_cell.length_b   1.000
_cell.length_c   1.000
_cell.angle_alpha   90.00
_cell.angle_beta   90.00
_cell.angle_gamma   90.00
#
_symmetry.space_group_name_H-M   'P 1'
#
loop_
_entity.id
_entity.type
_entity.pdbx_description
1 polymer ?
#
loop_
_entity_poly.entity_id
_entity_poly.type
_entity_poly.pdbx_seq_one_letter_code
_entity_poly.pdbx_strand_id
1 'polypeptide(L)'
;MLTYFPSPYPDEWWYSVLCRYHVQSGHPKHATTISELYNGRPMVHGRLVPGGDCTAVLSNLPPGVLSIDDVLANHTLLPYYTRFFQADKKRQVWDALRAGHGSGITSVRTQTPDGTEGLKFCPLCYRVDESKYGEPYWHRVHQIPLMPLCPTHKIPLVSVPVKFARLSELFLPLASVRIQEAESVIETWMEPLTDMITALLCGNYAPTIGHSNLHTALIAHGYGEDRVSRYQSIDVSKIQRAVLEYYGQHIYEQYFGKLSASVMARMTRWQLSSPDRYALLAVMVGMDADTLFGPAIEPTDPLLERLLRYKATGLVYGKNDLAAKMGIQPGQLDSLSAKYHIEPFWRQIRQERNRCIRLLLTDNEYDVIARAAKENGNTQLAVFVRSVILEVLKNKEELLCE
;
A
#
# COMPACT_ATOMS: atom_id res chain seq x y z
N MET A 1 45.58 4.65 -8.57
CA MET A 1 44.66 4.86 -9.70
C MET A 1 44.53 3.52 -10.40
N LEU A 2 43.32 3.06 -10.67
CA LEU A 2 43.06 1.78 -11.34
C LEU A 2 43.42 1.91 -12.82
N THR A 3 44.08 0.89 -13.38
CA THR A 3 44.49 0.85 -14.78
C THR A 3 43.36 0.42 -15.72
N TYR A 4 42.35 -0.25 -15.17
CA TYR A 4 41.19 -0.78 -15.87
C TYR A 4 39.98 -0.81 -14.93
N PHE A 5 38.77 -0.70 -15.46
CA PHE A 5 37.53 -0.95 -14.74
C PHE A 5 36.41 -1.33 -15.73
N PRO A 6 35.59 -2.35 -15.46
CA PRO A 6 34.53 -2.76 -16.37
C PRO A 6 33.47 -1.66 -16.50
N SER A 7 33.01 -1.44 -17.73
CA SER A 7 31.81 -0.64 -17.97
C SER A 7 30.58 -1.39 -17.47
N PRO A 8 29.69 -0.75 -16.67
CA PRO A 8 28.45 -1.37 -16.23
C PRO A 8 27.52 -1.73 -17.41
N TYR A 9 26.86 -2.89 -17.34
CA TYR A 9 25.81 -3.26 -18.29
C TYR A 9 24.44 -2.66 -17.93
N PRO A 10 23.46 -2.63 -18.86
CA PRO A 10 22.12 -2.14 -18.57
C PRO A 10 21.46 -2.86 -17.39
N ASP A 11 20.93 -2.11 -16.44
CA ASP A 11 20.37 -2.61 -15.18
C ASP A 11 21.34 -3.50 -14.36
N GLU A 12 22.65 -3.42 -14.59
CA GLU A 12 23.62 -4.12 -13.76
C GLU A 12 23.71 -3.49 -12.37
N TRP A 13 23.63 -4.30 -11.32
CA TRP A 13 23.81 -3.82 -9.96
C TRP A 13 25.29 -3.51 -9.68
N TRP A 14 25.57 -2.44 -8.93
CA TRP A 14 26.94 -1.98 -8.64
C TRP A 14 27.84 -3.09 -8.09
N TYR A 15 27.33 -3.93 -7.20
CA TYR A 15 28.07 -5.08 -6.68
C TYR A 15 28.49 -6.06 -7.79
N SER A 16 27.65 -6.26 -8.81
CA SER A 16 27.97 -7.10 -9.96
C SER A 16 29.15 -6.55 -10.75
N VAL A 17 29.19 -5.23 -10.96
CA VAL A 17 30.32 -4.54 -11.61
C VAL A 17 31.61 -4.81 -10.84
N LEU A 18 31.57 -4.74 -9.50
CA LEU A 18 32.74 -5.08 -8.67
C LEU A 18 33.12 -6.57 -8.74
N CYS A 19 32.12 -7.47 -8.86
CA CYS A 19 32.39 -8.90 -9.06
C CYS A 19 33.08 -9.18 -10.40
N ARG A 20 32.64 -8.51 -11.48
CA ARG A 20 33.28 -8.60 -12.79
C ARG A 20 34.71 -8.06 -12.75
N TYR A 21 34.91 -6.91 -12.09
CA TYR A 21 36.25 -6.37 -11.86
C TYR A 21 37.15 -7.39 -11.16
N HIS A 22 36.65 -8.05 -10.10
CA HIS A 22 37.40 -9.09 -9.38
C HIS A 22 37.83 -10.25 -10.28
N VAL A 23 36.89 -10.78 -11.09
CA VAL A 23 37.16 -11.88 -12.03
C VAL A 23 38.19 -11.46 -13.08
N GLN A 24 38.00 -10.29 -13.70
CA GLN A 24 38.86 -9.79 -14.78
C GLN A 24 40.26 -9.38 -14.30
N SER A 25 40.40 -9.02 -13.02
CA SER A 25 41.71 -8.72 -12.42
C SER A 25 42.55 -9.99 -12.16
N GLY A 26 41.95 -11.18 -12.19
CA GLY A 26 42.65 -12.44 -11.93
C GLY A 26 43.18 -12.60 -10.49
N HIS A 27 42.71 -11.77 -9.56
CA HIS A 27 43.15 -11.81 -8.17
C HIS A 27 42.63 -13.07 -7.46
N PRO A 28 43.50 -13.93 -6.88
CA PRO A 28 43.05 -15.15 -6.22
C PRO A 28 42.35 -14.89 -4.88
N LYS A 29 42.57 -13.71 -4.27
CA LYS A 29 42.02 -13.34 -2.96
C LYS A 29 41.13 -12.10 -3.10
N HIS A 30 39.90 -12.17 -2.60
CA HIS A 30 39.00 -11.02 -2.56
C HIS A 30 39.60 -9.83 -1.81
N ALA A 31 40.34 -10.07 -0.73
CA ALA A 31 41.01 -9.03 0.05
C ALA A 31 42.00 -8.19 -0.78
N THR A 32 42.68 -8.80 -1.77
CA THR A 32 43.57 -8.08 -2.69
C THR A 32 42.77 -7.11 -3.54
N THR A 33 41.67 -7.55 -4.13
CA THR A 33 40.78 -6.70 -4.93
C THR A 33 40.13 -5.60 -4.09
N ILE A 34 39.69 -5.89 -2.86
CA ILE A 34 39.14 -4.88 -1.94
C ILE A 34 40.20 -3.81 -1.64
N SER A 35 41.43 -4.23 -1.30
CA SER A 35 42.53 -3.31 -1.03
C SER A 35 42.83 -2.43 -2.23
N GLU A 36 42.82 -2.99 -3.44
CA GLU A 36 43.05 -2.24 -4.67
C GLU A 36 41.92 -1.24 -4.98
N LEU A 37 40.65 -1.67 -4.91
CA LEU A 37 39.49 -0.84 -5.17
C LEU A 37 39.39 0.38 -4.24
N TYR A 38 39.84 0.25 -3.00
CA TYR A 38 39.67 1.25 -1.94
C TYR A 38 40.98 1.81 -1.37
N ASN A 39 42.12 1.58 -2.03
CA ASN A 39 43.47 1.97 -1.59
C ASN A 39 43.78 1.54 -0.14
N GLY A 40 43.49 0.28 0.20
CA GLY A 40 43.73 -0.31 1.52
C GLY A 40 42.78 0.16 2.62
N ARG A 41 41.79 1.00 2.32
CA ARG A 41 40.79 1.44 3.31
C ARG A 41 39.68 0.40 3.44
N PRO A 42 39.25 0.04 4.66
CA PRO A 42 38.08 -0.80 4.85
C PRO A 42 36.84 -0.08 4.32
N MET A 43 36.08 -0.75 3.46
CA MET A 43 34.86 -0.22 2.86
C MET A 43 33.76 -1.29 2.85
N VAL A 44 32.53 -0.86 3.10
CA VAL A 44 31.35 -1.72 2.99
C VAL A 44 30.72 -1.49 1.62
N HIS A 45 30.61 -2.56 0.83
CA HIS A 45 29.92 -2.60 -0.46
C HIS A 45 28.92 -3.76 -0.49
N GLY A 46 28.20 -3.92 -1.60
CA GLY A 46 27.20 -5.00 -1.73
C GLY A 46 25.98 -4.82 -0.82
N ARG A 47 25.64 -3.57 -0.48
CA ARG A 47 24.42 -3.24 0.26
C ARG A 47 23.31 -2.82 -0.70
N LEU A 48 22.06 -3.10 -0.34
CA LEU A 48 20.90 -2.70 -1.15
C LEU A 48 20.85 -1.17 -1.34
N VAL A 49 21.11 -0.41 -0.28
CA VAL A 49 21.35 1.03 -0.37
C VAL A 49 22.86 1.27 -0.41
N PRO A 50 23.39 2.02 -1.41
CA PRO A 50 24.82 2.27 -1.51
C PRO A 50 25.34 3.09 -0.34
N GLY A 51 26.65 2.98 -0.09
CA GLY A 51 27.38 3.83 0.84
C GLY A 51 28.34 4.75 0.09
N GLY A 52 29.48 5.05 0.74
CA GLY A 52 30.58 5.76 0.10
C GLY A 52 31.40 4.92 -0.90
N ASP A 53 31.04 3.65 -1.09
CA ASP A 53 31.77 2.69 -1.92
C ASP A 53 31.80 3.10 -3.39
N CYS A 54 30.69 3.57 -3.94
CA CYS A 54 30.60 4.07 -5.31
C CYS A 54 31.62 5.21 -5.55
N THR A 55 31.56 6.25 -4.72
CA THR A 55 32.45 7.41 -4.81
C THR A 55 33.91 7.03 -4.57
N ALA A 56 34.18 6.12 -3.65
CA ALA A 56 35.54 5.66 -3.35
C ALA A 56 36.20 4.95 -4.54
N VAL A 57 35.48 4.05 -5.22
CA VAL A 57 35.99 3.41 -6.44
C VAL A 57 36.17 4.44 -7.55
N LEU A 58 35.18 5.31 -7.78
CA LEU A 58 35.23 6.31 -8.85
C LEU A 58 36.38 7.31 -8.65
N SER A 59 36.73 7.64 -7.41
CA SER A 59 37.89 8.50 -7.08
C SER A 59 39.23 7.86 -7.46
N ASN A 60 39.25 6.55 -7.68
CA ASN A 60 40.43 5.81 -8.15
C ASN A 60 40.47 5.63 -9.67
N LEU A 61 39.41 6.02 -10.39
CA LEU A 61 39.36 6.00 -11.85
C LEU A 61 39.85 7.33 -12.45
N PRO A 62 40.33 7.33 -13.70
CA PRO A 62 40.52 8.56 -14.45
C PRO A 62 39.21 9.38 -14.49
N PRO A 63 39.27 10.72 -14.41
CA PRO A 63 38.08 11.57 -14.49
C PRO A 63 37.28 11.31 -15.77
N GLY A 64 35.95 11.24 -15.64
CA GLY A 64 35.04 11.11 -16.79
C GLY A 64 34.75 9.69 -17.27
N VAL A 65 35.38 8.66 -16.69
CA VAL A 65 35.10 7.25 -17.05
C VAL A 65 33.70 6.82 -16.63
N LEU A 66 33.28 7.17 -15.41
CA LEU A 66 31.93 6.95 -14.90
C LEU A 66 31.46 8.17 -14.13
N SER A 67 30.17 8.48 -14.25
CA SER A 67 29.52 9.52 -13.46
C SER A 67 28.97 8.91 -12.18
N ILE A 68 29.25 9.53 -11.02
CA ILE A 68 28.66 9.12 -9.75
C ILE A 68 27.13 9.21 -9.80
N ASP A 69 26.59 10.19 -10.50
CA ASP A 69 25.14 10.34 -10.63
C ASP A 69 24.50 9.23 -11.43
N ASP A 70 25.19 8.79 -12.49
CA ASP A 70 24.75 7.67 -13.31
C ASP A 70 24.81 6.35 -12.51
N VAL A 71 25.91 6.11 -11.78
CA VAL A 71 26.04 4.94 -10.90
C VAL A 71 24.92 4.92 -9.87
N LEU A 72 24.69 6.01 -9.15
CA LEU A 72 23.63 6.09 -8.15
C LEU A 72 22.23 5.92 -8.76
N ALA A 73 21.97 6.50 -9.93
CA ALA A 73 20.67 6.44 -10.60
C ALA A 73 20.37 5.07 -11.23
N ASN A 74 21.36 4.43 -11.85
CA ASN A 74 21.15 3.31 -12.77
C ASN A 74 21.75 1.98 -12.28
N HIS A 75 22.70 2.02 -11.36
CA HIS A 75 23.40 0.83 -10.86
C HIS A 75 23.21 0.60 -9.36
N THR A 76 22.38 1.40 -8.68
CA THR A 76 22.01 1.18 -7.27
C THR A 76 20.49 1.22 -7.07
N LEU A 77 20.00 0.67 -5.95
CA LEU A 77 18.58 0.75 -5.58
C LEU A 77 18.21 2.08 -4.89
N LEU A 78 19.09 3.07 -4.86
CA LEU A 78 18.81 4.38 -4.27
C LEU A 78 17.50 5.01 -4.78
N PRO A 79 17.16 4.96 -6.10
CA PRO A 79 15.89 5.53 -6.59
C PRO A 79 14.66 4.88 -5.95
N TYR A 80 14.69 3.58 -5.71
CA TYR A 80 13.60 2.85 -5.07
C TYR A 80 13.43 3.27 -3.60
N TYR A 81 14.51 3.25 -2.83
CA TYR A 81 14.45 3.57 -1.39
C TYR A 81 14.19 5.06 -1.10
N THR A 82 14.43 5.94 -2.06
CA THR A 82 14.17 7.40 -1.92
C THR A 82 12.89 7.86 -2.63
N ARG A 83 12.13 6.96 -3.28
CA ARG A 83 10.96 7.33 -4.09
C ARG A 83 9.93 8.18 -3.34
N PHE A 84 9.73 7.89 -2.06
CA PHE A 84 8.77 8.57 -1.18
C PHE A 84 9.43 9.56 -0.22
N PHE A 85 10.67 9.99 -0.51
CA PHE A 85 11.31 11.05 0.26
C PHE A 85 10.84 12.41 -0.27
N GLN A 86 10.74 13.39 0.64
CA GLN A 86 10.62 14.79 0.23
C GLN A 86 11.87 15.21 -0.55
N ALA A 87 11.70 16.17 -1.47
CA ALA A 87 12.75 16.61 -2.39
C ALA A 87 14.05 17.00 -1.66
N ASP A 88 13.95 17.76 -0.57
CA ASP A 88 15.12 18.19 0.21
C ASP A 88 15.87 17.02 0.83
N LYS A 89 15.14 16.07 1.43
CA LYS A 89 15.75 14.86 2.00
C LYS A 89 16.39 14.00 0.92
N LYS A 90 15.77 13.87 -0.25
CA LYS A 90 16.34 13.14 -1.40
C LYS A 90 17.64 13.79 -1.87
N ARG A 91 17.68 15.13 -1.99
CA ARG A 91 18.90 15.88 -2.33
C ARG A 91 20.00 15.69 -1.28
N GLN A 92 19.67 15.79 0.00
CA GLN A 92 20.64 15.56 1.10
C GLN A 92 21.27 14.16 1.04
N VAL A 93 20.48 13.11 0.82
CA VAL A 93 20.99 11.74 0.67
C VAL A 93 21.90 11.63 -0.55
N TRP A 94 21.49 12.23 -1.67
CA TRP A 94 22.25 12.21 -2.91
C TRP A 94 23.60 12.91 -2.77
N ASP A 95 23.62 14.10 -2.18
CA ASP A 95 24.85 14.88 -1.98
C ASP A 95 25.77 14.23 -0.95
N ALA A 96 25.23 13.58 0.08
CA ALA A 96 26.01 12.78 1.02
C ALA A 96 26.73 11.62 0.32
N LEU A 97 26.03 10.87 -0.53
CA LEU A 97 26.61 9.76 -1.29
C LEU A 97 27.66 10.26 -2.30
N ARG A 98 27.40 11.37 -3.00
CA ARG A 98 28.38 12.04 -3.88
C ARG A 98 29.66 12.43 -3.14
N ALA A 99 29.54 12.87 -1.89
CA ALA A 99 30.68 13.18 -1.04
C ALA A 99 31.41 11.93 -0.48
N GLY A 100 30.87 10.73 -0.70
CA GLY A 100 31.41 9.47 -0.17
C GLY A 100 30.96 9.15 1.25
N HIS A 101 29.90 9.80 1.75
CA HIS A 101 29.32 9.58 3.06
C HIS A 101 28.18 8.55 2.97
N GLY A 102 27.79 7.97 4.11
CA GLY A 102 26.64 7.06 4.14
C GLY A 102 25.32 7.78 3.83
N SER A 103 24.37 7.06 3.24
CA SER A 103 23.05 7.59 2.87
C SER A 103 22.17 8.04 4.06
N GLY A 104 22.49 7.60 5.28
CA GLY A 104 21.64 7.81 6.46
C GLY A 104 20.32 7.02 6.44
N ILE A 105 20.10 6.17 5.43
CA ILE A 105 18.92 5.31 5.33
C ILE A 105 19.18 4.04 6.16
N THR A 106 18.51 3.94 7.30
CA THR A 106 18.71 2.82 8.26
C THR A 106 17.63 1.76 8.22
N SER A 107 16.44 2.08 7.69
CA SER A 107 15.27 1.18 7.67
C SER A 107 15.17 0.38 6.37
N VAL A 108 16.26 -0.29 5.98
CA VAL A 108 16.29 -1.16 4.80
C VAL A 108 16.06 -2.59 5.23
N ARG A 109 14.99 -3.21 4.71
CA ARG A 109 14.79 -4.65 4.87
C ARG A 109 15.63 -5.37 3.84
N THR A 110 16.34 -6.40 4.26
CA THR A 110 17.15 -7.25 3.38
C THR A 110 16.53 -8.63 3.16
N GLN A 111 15.59 -9.02 4.03
CA GLN A 111 14.90 -10.30 3.95
C GLN A 111 13.67 -10.24 3.05
N THR A 112 13.48 -11.30 2.26
CA THR A 112 12.23 -11.61 1.56
C THR A 112 11.13 -12.00 2.57
N PRO A 113 9.85 -11.99 2.17
CA PRO A 113 8.73 -12.31 3.08
C PRO A 113 8.83 -13.67 3.78
N ASP A 114 9.48 -14.66 3.16
CA ASP A 114 9.75 -15.99 3.73
C ASP A 114 10.91 -16.00 4.75
N GLY A 115 11.49 -14.84 5.07
CA GLY A 115 12.58 -14.67 6.02
C GLY A 115 13.97 -14.97 5.46
N THR A 116 14.08 -15.35 4.18
CA THR A 116 15.37 -15.62 3.55
C THR A 116 16.10 -14.32 3.16
N GLU A 117 17.43 -14.37 3.06
CA GLU A 117 18.27 -13.26 2.63
C GLU A 117 19.24 -13.78 1.58
N GLY A 118 19.36 -13.08 0.46
CA GLY A 118 20.16 -13.56 -0.66
C GLY A 118 20.11 -12.68 -1.90
N LEU A 119 21.01 -12.97 -2.83
CA LEU A 119 20.98 -12.40 -4.17
C LEU A 119 19.96 -13.14 -5.02
N LYS A 120 19.27 -12.41 -5.89
CA LYS A 120 18.24 -12.98 -6.76
C LYS A 120 18.61 -12.87 -8.22
N PHE A 121 18.29 -13.89 -9.00
CA PHE A 121 18.48 -13.87 -10.45
C PHE A 121 17.35 -14.59 -11.19
N CYS A 122 17.28 -14.34 -12.49
CA CYS A 122 16.36 -15.00 -13.40
C CYS A 122 17.16 -15.95 -14.31
N PRO A 123 16.84 -17.26 -14.37
CA PRO A 123 17.52 -18.21 -15.25
C PRO A 123 17.46 -17.84 -16.74
N LEU A 124 16.40 -17.16 -17.18
CA LEU A 124 16.28 -16.68 -18.56
C LEU A 124 17.15 -15.45 -18.81
N CYS A 125 17.20 -14.49 -17.89
CA CYS A 125 18.17 -13.37 -17.96
C CYS A 125 19.60 -13.90 -18.03
N TYR A 126 19.95 -14.87 -17.18
CA TYR A 126 21.28 -15.50 -17.18
C TYR A 126 21.69 -15.95 -18.59
N ARG A 127 20.83 -16.71 -19.29
CA ARG A 127 21.12 -17.22 -20.65
C ARG A 127 21.19 -16.09 -21.68
N VAL A 128 20.31 -15.10 -21.56
CA VAL A 128 20.30 -13.92 -22.44
C VAL A 128 21.59 -13.10 -22.28
N ASP A 129 22.03 -12.88 -21.04
CA ASP A 129 23.23 -12.11 -20.72
C ASP A 129 24.50 -12.86 -21.16
N GLU A 130 24.58 -14.16 -20.92
CA GLU A 130 25.68 -15.01 -21.40
C GLU A 130 25.79 -14.95 -22.93
N SER A 131 24.65 -15.06 -23.65
CA SER A 131 24.64 -14.96 -25.11
C SER A 131 25.00 -13.55 -25.62
N LYS A 132 24.65 -12.49 -24.89
CA LYS A 132 24.78 -11.11 -25.37
C LYS A 132 26.11 -10.46 -24.97
N TYR A 133 26.57 -10.70 -23.75
CA TYR A 133 27.73 -10.05 -23.15
C TYR A 133 28.86 -11.03 -22.86
N GLY A 134 28.66 -12.34 -23.04
CA GLY A 134 29.64 -13.38 -22.73
C GLY A 134 29.72 -13.75 -21.25
N GLU A 135 28.97 -13.06 -20.39
CA GLU A 135 28.89 -13.33 -18.96
C GLU A 135 27.54 -12.87 -18.39
N PRO A 136 26.93 -13.65 -17.47
CA PRO A 136 25.74 -13.23 -16.74
C PRO A 136 26.10 -12.27 -15.60
N TYR A 137 25.19 -11.36 -15.25
CA TYR A 137 25.41 -10.37 -14.20
C TYR A 137 24.20 -10.23 -13.26
N TRP A 138 24.42 -9.70 -12.06
CA TRP A 138 23.30 -9.46 -11.14
C TRP A 138 22.54 -8.22 -11.57
N HIS A 139 21.34 -8.41 -12.10
CA HIS A 139 20.42 -7.31 -12.36
C HIS A 139 20.01 -6.64 -11.05
N ARG A 140 20.01 -5.32 -11.06
CA ARG A 140 19.62 -4.49 -9.93
C ARG A 140 18.16 -4.74 -9.54
N VAL A 141 17.24 -4.75 -10.50
CA VAL A 141 15.81 -4.85 -10.22
C VAL A 141 15.45 -6.13 -9.47
N HIS A 142 16.18 -7.22 -9.72
CA HIS A 142 15.99 -8.48 -9.02
C HIS A 142 16.35 -8.40 -7.52
N GLN A 143 17.23 -7.47 -7.10
CA GLN A 143 17.74 -7.43 -5.73
C GLN A 143 16.77 -6.80 -4.72
N ILE A 144 15.66 -6.21 -5.16
CA ILE A 144 14.63 -5.71 -4.24
C ILE A 144 14.01 -6.91 -3.51
N PRO A 145 14.05 -7.03 -2.17
CA PRO A 145 13.59 -8.25 -1.48
C PRO A 145 12.14 -8.60 -1.79
N LEU A 146 11.26 -7.60 -1.89
CA LEU A 146 9.85 -7.81 -2.22
C LEU A 146 9.61 -8.24 -3.67
N MET A 147 10.59 -8.14 -4.58
CA MET A 147 10.41 -8.50 -6.00
C MET A 147 10.17 -10.01 -6.16
N PRO A 148 8.97 -10.47 -6.56
CA PRO A 148 8.68 -11.90 -6.65
C PRO A 148 9.13 -12.49 -7.99
N LEU A 149 8.94 -11.75 -9.09
CA LEU A 149 9.20 -12.23 -10.45
C LEU A 149 10.27 -11.39 -11.16
N CYS A 150 10.85 -11.95 -12.21
CA CYS A 150 11.61 -11.19 -13.18
C CYS A 150 10.66 -10.24 -13.94
N PRO A 151 10.93 -8.93 -14.02
CA PRO A 151 10.04 -8.00 -14.71
C PRO A 151 9.98 -8.22 -16.22
N THR A 152 11.04 -8.77 -16.81
CA THR A 152 11.12 -9.07 -18.25
C THR A 152 10.47 -10.40 -18.60
N HIS A 153 10.78 -11.46 -17.85
CA HIS A 153 10.38 -12.82 -18.21
C HIS A 153 9.15 -13.34 -17.44
N LYS A 154 8.69 -12.61 -16.42
CA LYS A 154 7.53 -12.94 -15.57
C LYS A 154 7.61 -14.33 -14.90
N ILE A 155 8.82 -14.84 -14.70
CA ILE A 155 9.05 -16.07 -13.92
C ILE A 155 9.59 -15.73 -12.53
N PRO A 156 9.32 -16.58 -11.51
CA PRO A 156 9.86 -16.39 -10.17
C PRO A 156 11.39 -16.32 -10.14
N LEU A 157 11.91 -15.44 -9.29
CA LEU A 157 13.35 -15.26 -9.12
C LEU A 157 13.94 -16.38 -8.26
N VAL A 158 15.13 -16.85 -8.65
CA VAL A 158 15.89 -17.83 -7.88
C VAL A 158 16.78 -17.09 -6.88
N SER A 159 16.66 -17.46 -5.61
CA SER A 159 17.47 -16.90 -4.51
C SER A 159 18.74 -17.71 -4.28
N VAL A 160 19.87 -17.01 -4.21
CA VAL A 160 21.16 -17.54 -3.76
C VAL A 160 21.37 -17.10 -2.32
N PRO A 161 21.32 -18.02 -1.34
CA PRO A 161 21.35 -17.66 0.07
C PRO A 161 22.73 -17.10 0.44
N VAL A 162 22.77 -15.80 0.73
CA VAL A 162 23.96 -15.10 1.20
C VAL A 162 23.52 -13.85 1.96
N LYS A 163 24.08 -13.64 3.15
CA LYS A 163 23.82 -12.42 3.90
C LYS A 163 24.46 -11.24 3.19
N PHE A 164 23.72 -10.15 2.97
CA PHE A 164 24.27 -8.93 2.35
C PHE A 164 25.47 -8.38 3.13
N ALA A 165 25.54 -8.62 4.44
CA ALA A 165 26.69 -8.25 5.26
C ALA A 165 28.01 -8.95 4.86
N ARG A 166 27.94 -10.12 4.22
CA ARG A 166 29.13 -10.85 3.75
C ARG A 166 29.62 -10.38 2.38
N LEU A 167 28.78 -9.66 1.63
CA LEU A 167 29.15 -9.20 0.29
C LEU A 167 30.25 -8.14 0.30
N SER A 168 30.53 -7.52 1.45
CA SER A 168 31.71 -6.66 1.60
C SER A 168 33.03 -7.42 1.77
N GLU A 169 32.98 -8.74 1.98
CA GLU A 169 34.14 -9.59 2.24
C GLU A 169 34.48 -10.51 1.06
N LEU A 170 33.54 -10.68 0.12
CA LEU A 170 33.68 -11.59 -1.01
C LEU A 170 32.95 -11.08 -2.25
N PHE A 171 33.46 -11.48 -3.42
CA PHE A 171 32.83 -11.22 -4.71
C PHE A 171 32.22 -12.52 -5.24
N LEU A 172 30.90 -12.52 -5.40
CA LEU A 172 30.14 -13.65 -5.92
C LEU A 172 29.62 -13.30 -7.33
N PRO A 173 30.41 -13.52 -8.40
CA PRO A 173 29.93 -13.31 -9.76
C PRO A 173 28.79 -14.28 -10.09
N LEU A 174 27.78 -13.83 -10.82
CA LEU A 174 26.62 -14.68 -11.16
C LEU A 174 27.05 -15.92 -11.97
N ALA A 175 28.10 -15.81 -12.79
CA ALA A 175 28.68 -16.92 -13.53
C ALA A 175 29.12 -18.10 -12.64
N SER A 176 29.42 -17.86 -11.36
CA SER A 176 29.80 -18.93 -10.40
C SER A 176 28.60 -19.68 -9.80
N VAL A 177 27.38 -19.18 -10.02
CA VAL A 177 26.15 -19.76 -9.48
C VAL A 177 25.64 -20.83 -10.43
N ARG A 178 25.31 -22.00 -9.89
CA ARG A 178 24.66 -23.06 -10.66
C ARG A 178 23.18 -22.75 -10.85
N ILE A 179 22.72 -22.81 -12.09
CA ILE A 179 21.30 -22.68 -12.41
C ILE A 179 20.58 -23.92 -11.86
N GLN A 180 19.59 -23.69 -11.01
CA GLN A 180 18.65 -24.70 -10.57
C GLN A 180 17.26 -24.22 -10.97
N GLU A 181 16.53 -25.07 -11.69
CA GLU A 181 15.13 -24.82 -11.98
C GLU A 181 14.34 -25.17 -10.71
N ALA A 182 13.56 -24.20 -10.22
CA ALA A 182 12.66 -24.41 -9.10
C ALA A 182 11.24 -24.15 -9.59
N GLU A 183 10.38 -25.15 -9.47
CA GLU A 183 8.95 -24.95 -9.61
C GLU A 183 8.47 -24.05 -8.47
N SER A 184 7.75 -23.00 -8.84
CA SER A 184 7.18 -22.06 -7.87
C SER A 184 5.81 -21.63 -8.37
N VAL A 185 4.89 -21.49 -7.43
CA VAL A 185 3.52 -21.09 -7.71
C VAL A 185 3.50 -19.59 -7.97
N ILE A 186 2.97 -19.21 -9.12
CA ILE A 186 2.73 -17.80 -9.46
C ILE A 186 1.35 -17.43 -8.92
N GLU A 187 1.32 -16.56 -7.92
CA GLU A 187 0.07 -16.01 -7.40
C GLU A 187 -0.38 -14.80 -8.22
N THR A 188 -1.68 -14.55 -8.27
CA THR A 188 -2.30 -13.51 -9.13
C THR A 188 -1.79 -12.10 -8.86
N TRP A 189 -1.34 -11.81 -7.63
CA TRP A 189 -0.80 -10.52 -7.25
C TRP A 189 0.68 -10.31 -7.61
N MET A 190 1.41 -11.38 -7.97
CA MET A 190 2.86 -11.32 -8.17
C MET A 190 3.24 -10.48 -9.39
N GLU A 191 2.49 -10.61 -10.49
CA GLU A 191 2.73 -9.83 -11.71
C GLU A 191 2.46 -8.32 -11.49
N PRO A 192 1.26 -7.89 -11.01
CA PRO A 192 1.02 -6.48 -10.69
C PRO A 192 2.03 -5.90 -9.70
N LEU A 193 2.45 -6.69 -8.70
CA LEU A 193 3.47 -6.26 -7.75
C LEU A 193 4.85 -6.10 -8.40
N THR A 194 5.22 -7.01 -9.31
CA THR A 194 6.46 -6.92 -10.09
C THR A 194 6.48 -5.64 -10.92
N ASP A 195 5.37 -5.32 -11.59
CA ASP A 195 5.24 -4.12 -12.41
C ASP A 195 5.31 -2.85 -11.57
N MET A 196 4.59 -2.80 -10.45
CA MET A 196 4.62 -1.68 -9.50
C MET A 196 6.03 -1.45 -8.95
N ILE A 197 6.72 -2.49 -8.47
CA ILE A 197 8.08 -2.36 -7.93
C ILE A 197 9.05 -1.87 -9.01
N THR A 198 8.94 -2.40 -10.23
CA THR A 198 9.76 -1.99 -11.36
C THR A 198 9.52 -0.52 -11.70
N ALA A 199 8.26 -0.08 -11.73
CA ALA A 199 7.90 1.31 -11.94
C ALA A 199 8.45 2.23 -10.83
N LEU A 200 8.43 1.80 -9.57
CA LEU A 200 9.01 2.57 -8.45
C LEU A 200 10.54 2.71 -8.55
N LEU A 201 11.24 1.71 -9.07
CA LEU A 201 12.69 1.76 -9.27
C LEU A 201 13.06 2.59 -10.52
N CYS A 202 12.49 2.24 -11.68
CA CYS A 202 12.93 2.71 -12.99
C CYS A 202 12.13 3.91 -13.53
N GLY A 203 10.90 4.12 -13.04
CA GLY A 203 10.02 5.18 -13.51
C GLY A 203 10.33 6.55 -12.92
N ASN A 204 9.81 7.60 -13.55
CA ASN A 204 9.93 8.97 -13.07
C ASN A 204 8.68 9.41 -12.29
N TYR A 205 8.43 8.75 -11.16
CA TYR A 205 7.28 9.03 -10.31
C TYR A 205 7.65 9.86 -9.08
N ALA A 206 6.74 10.71 -8.62
CA ALA A 206 6.90 11.44 -7.37
C ALA A 206 5.55 11.49 -6.62
N PRO A 207 5.56 11.46 -5.28
CA PRO A 207 4.35 11.66 -4.50
C PRO A 207 3.62 12.94 -4.91
N THR A 208 2.29 12.84 -5.07
CA THR A 208 1.46 13.95 -5.52
C THR A 208 1.31 15.03 -4.44
N ILE A 209 1.13 16.28 -4.88
CA ILE A 209 0.94 17.42 -3.98
C ILE A 209 -0.57 17.67 -3.80
N GLY A 210 -1.03 17.71 -2.55
CA GLY A 210 -2.41 18.07 -2.21
C GLY A 210 -3.41 16.91 -2.20
N HIS A 211 -3.09 15.77 -2.82
CA HIS A 211 -3.95 14.57 -2.81
C HIS A 211 -3.13 13.28 -2.64
N SER A 212 -3.82 12.17 -2.37
CA SER A 212 -3.25 10.82 -2.41
C SER A 212 -4.25 9.87 -3.04
N ASN A 213 -3.96 9.40 -4.25
CA ASN A 213 -4.84 8.44 -4.91
C ASN A 213 -4.92 7.12 -4.14
N LEU A 214 -3.85 6.74 -3.43
CA LEU A 214 -3.89 5.61 -2.52
C LEU A 214 -4.94 5.79 -1.42
N HIS A 215 -5.00 6.96 -0.78
CA HIS A 215 -6.04 7.23 0.23
C HIS A 215 -7.43 7.13 -0.37
N THR A 216 -7.66 7.77 -1.51
CA THR A 216 -8.96 7.75 -2.20
C THR A 216 -9.38 6.32 -2.58
N ALA A 217 -8.46 5.53 -3.15
CA ALA A 217 -8.73 4.16 -3.56
C ALA A 217 -9.01 3.24 -2.35
N LEU A 218 -8.27 3.39 -1.25
CA LEU A 218 -8.52 2.63 -0.04
C LEU A 218 -9.91 2.93 0.54
N ILE A 219 -10.35 4.19 0.50
CA ILE A 219 -11.72 4.57 0.89
C ILE A 219 -12.74 3.94 -0.05
N ALA A 220 -12.52 4.01 -1.37
CA ALA A 220 -13.38 3.42 -2.39
C ALA A 220 -13.49 1.88 -2.30
N HIS A 221 -12.51 1.22 -1.68
CA HIS A 221 -12.56 -0.22 -1.40
C HIS A 221 -13.17 -0.55 -0.03
N GLY A 222 -13.68 0.45 0.70
CA GLY A 222 -14.38 0.26 1.97
C GLY A 222 -13.45 0.12 3.19
N TYR A 223 -12.17 0.48 3.06
CA TYR A 223 -11.21 0.44 4.17
C TYR A 223 -11.25 1.69 5.06
N GLY A 224 -12.16 2.63 4.80
CA GLY A 224 -12.41 3.75 5.70
C GLY A 224 -13.02 3.31 7.03
N GLU A 225 -12.81 4.11 8.08
CA GLU A 225 -13.60 4.02 9.30
C GLU A 225 -15.08 4.25 8.98
N ASP A 226 -15.96 3.56 9.70
CA ASP A 226 -17.41 3.68 9.48
C ASP A 226 -17.95 5.08 9.84
N ARG A 227 -17.12 5.93 10.45
CA ARG A 227 -17.44 7.32 10.80
C ARG A 227 -17.40 8.23 9.57
N VAL A 228 -18.59 8.73 9.23
CA VAL A 228 -18.77 9.73 8.19
C VAL A 228 -18.23 11.07 8.69
N SER A 229 -17.09 11.47 8.16
CA SER A 229 -16.46 12.75 8.43
C SER A 229 -16.02 13.41 7.13
N ARG A 230 -15.63 14.70 7.21
CA ARG A 230 -15.08 15.46 6.09
C ARG A 230 -13.72 14.90 5.62
N TYR A 231 -13.00 14.16 6.48
CA TYR A 231 -11.76 13.43 6.17
C TYR A 231 -11.82 12.02 6.79
N GLN A 232 -12.17 11.02 5.99
CA GLN A 232 -12.33 9.65 6.48
C GLN A 232 -10.95 9.01 6.71
N SER A 233 -10.67 8.63 7.95
CA SER A 233 -9.47 7.86 8.31
C SER A 233 -9.59 6.42 7.80
N ILE A 234 -8.44 5.77 7.61
CA ILE A 234 -8.37 4.36 7.23
C ILE A 234 -8.43 3.50 8.48
N ASP A 235 -9.31 2.49 8.47
CA ASP A 235 -9.41 1.47 9.49
C ASP A 235 -8.26 0.45 9.33
N VAL A 236 -7.33 0.48 10.28
CA VAL A 236 -6.15 -0.37 10.28
C VAL A 236 -6.50 -1.86 10.35
N SER A 237 -7.56 -2.23 11.09
CA SER A 237 -7.95 -3.62 11.24
C SER A 237 -8.53 -4.19 9.93
N LYS A 238 -9.27 -3.37 9.17
CA LYS A 238 -9.72 -3.75 7.83
C LYS A 238 -8.54 -3.97 6.88
N ILE A 239 -7.55 -3.07 6.89
CA ILE A 239 -6.32 -3.22 6.09
C ILE A 239 -5.55 -4.49 6.45
N GLN A 240 -5.32 -4.72 7.75
CA GLN A 240 -4.57 -5.89 8.22
C GLN A 240 -5.22 -7.20 7.78
N ARG A 241 -6.55 -7.29 7.87
CA ARG A 241 -7.30 -8.46 7.39
C ARG A 241 -7.21 -8.63 5.88
N ALA A 242 -7.43 -7.55 5.12
CA ALA A 242 -7.39 -7.60 3.66
C ALA A 242 -6.01 -8.00 3.13
N VAL A 243 -4.94 -7.46 3.71
CA VAL A 243 -3.56 -7.84 3.36
C VAL A 243 -3.31 -9.33 3.65
N LEU A 244 -3.74 -9.81 4.82
CA LEU A 244 -3.57 -11.22 5.20
C LEU A 244 -4.31 -12.15 4.24
N GLU A 245 -5.54 -11.81 3.88
CA GLU A 245 -6.35 -12.58 2.93
C GLU A 245 -5.79 -12.55 1.51
N TYR A 246 -5.26 -11.40 1.06
CA TYR A 246 -4.81 -11.20 -0.31
C TYR A 246 -3.38 -11.69 -0.58
N TYR A 247 -2.46 -11.48 0.37
CA TYR A 247 -1.03 -11.78 0.21
C TYR A 247 -0.53 -12.94 1.09
N GLY A 248 -1.33 -13.41 2.04
CA GLY A 248 -0.95 -14.45 2.98
C GLY A 248 -0.08 -13.98 4.17
N GLN A 249 0.24 -14.95 5.03
CA GLN A 249 0.83 -14.72 6.36
C GLN A 249 2.19 -14.01 6.31
N HIS A 250 3.09 -14.46 5.43
CA HIS A 250 4.48 -13.97 5.36
C HIS A 250 4.56 -12.47 5.07
N ILE A 251 3.82 -12.00 4.05
CA ILE A 251 3.76 -10.57 3.70
C ILE A 251 3.07 -9.79 4.82
N TYR A 252 1.98 -10.31 5.37
CA TYR A 252 1.27 -9.69 6.48
C TYR A 252 2.18 -9.45 7.68
N GLU A 253 2.86 -10.48 8.19
CA GLU A 253 3.71 -10.38 9.38
C GLU A 253 4.85 -9.38 9.18
N GLN A 254 5.52 -9.45 8.02
CA GLN A 254 6.68 -8.63 7.72
C GLN A 254 6.34 -7.15 7.55
N TYR A 255 5.23 -6.84 6.87
CA TYR A 255 4.91 -5.47 6.46
C TYR A 255 3.79 -4.83 7.28
N PHE A 256 2.81 -5.59 7.76
CA PHE A 256 1.56 -5.06 8.32
C PHE A 256 1.20 -5.58 9.73
N GLY A 257 1.91 -6.58 10.27
CA GLY A 257 1.62 -7.15 11.60
C GLY A 257 1.73 -6.14 12.75
N LYS A 258 2.57 -5.11 12.60
CA LYS A 258 2.70 -3.99 13.55
C LYS A 258 2.17 -2.66 12.99
N LEU A 259 1.23 -2.71 12.05
CA LEU A 259 0.64 -1.51 11.47
C LEU A 259 -0.17 -0.76 12.53
N SER A 260 0.00 0.56 12.60
CA SER A 260 -0.75 1.44 13.51
C SER A 260 -1.48 2.53 12.73
N ALA A 261 -2.47 3.17 13.38
CA ALA A 261 -3.21 4.27 12.77
C ALA A 261 -2.31 5.46 12.43
N SER A 262 -1.28 5.74 13.24
CA SER A 262 -0.31 6.80 12.98
C SER A 262 0.56 6.51 11.75
N VAL A 263 0.96 5.26 11.55
CA VAL A 263 1.69 4.83 10.36
C VAL A 263 0.80 4.95 9.11
N MET A 264 -0.46 4.50 9.18
CA MET A 264 -1.41 4.63 8.07
C MET A 264 -1.71 6.08 7.71
N ALA A 265 -1.87 6.95 8.71
CA ALA A 265 -2.08 8.39 8.49
C ALA A 265 -0.88 9.03 7.78
N ARG A 266 0.35 8.61 8.10
CA ARG A 266 1.55 9.08 7.40
C ARG A 266 1.63 8.54 5.97
N MET A 267 1.27 7.28 5.74
CA MET A 267 1.26 6.69 4.40
C MET A 267 0.29 7.41 3.47
N THR A 268 -0.95 7.62 3.91
CA THR A 268 -2.00 8.31 3.12
C THR A 268 -1.70 9.78 2.84
N ARG A 269 -0.63 10.34 3.43
CA ARG A 269 -0.16 11.71 3.23
C ARG A 269 1.24 11.78 2.61
N TRP A 270 1.77 10.66 2.10
CA TRP A 270 3.12 10.57 1.52
C TRP A 270 4.27 10.89 2.49
N GLN A 271 4.07 10.68 3.79
CA GLN A 271 5.02 11.00 4.86
C GLN A 271 5.76 9.78 5.42
N LEU A 272 5.47 8.59 4.90
CA LEU A 272 6.21 7.37 5.23
C LEU A 272 7.21 7.06 4.11
N SER A 273 8.44 6.74 4.50
CA SER A 273 9.48 6.26 3.59
C SER A 273 9.48 4.72 3.56
N SER A 274 8.53 4.12 2.85
CA SER A 274 8.39 2.66 2.76
C SER A 274 7.81 2.25 1.40
N PRO A 275 8.63 2.17 0.34
CA PRO A 275 8.14 1.85 -1.01
C PRO A 275 7.37 0.53 -1.05
N ASP A 276 7.86 -0.50 -0.35
CA ASP A 276 7.22 -1.80 -0.22
C ASP A 276 5.75 -1.72 0.23
N ARG A 277 5.45 -0.93 1.27
CA ARG A 277 4.08 -0.81 1.79
C ARG A 277 3.16 -0.05 0.83
N TYR A 278 3.68 0.94 0.10
CA TYR A 278 2.88 1.61 -0.93
C TYR A 278 2.59 0.66 -2.08
N ALA A 279 3.59 -0.10 -2.55
CA ALA A 279 3.42 -1.06 -3.62
C ALA A 279 2.36 -2.11 -3.27
N LEU A 280 2.45 -2.70 -2.07
CA LEU A 280 1.49 -3.70 -1.58
C LEU A 280 0.07 -3.13 -1.45
N LEU A 281 -0.10 -1.95 -0.84
CA LEU A 281 -1.45 -1.39 -0.73
C LEU A 281 -2.04 -0.97 -2.08
N ALA A 282 -1.23 -0.38 -2.96
CA ALA A 282 -1.69 0.04 -4.29
C ALA A 282 -2.14 -1.15 -5.14
N VAL A 283 -1.33 -2.22 -5.17
CA VAL A 283 -1.67 -3.44 -5.92
C VAL A 283 -2.91 -4.14 -5.34
N MET A 284 -3.04 -4.19 -4.01
CA MET A 284 -4.23 -4.77 -3.35
C MET A 284 -5.53 -4.07 -3.77
N VAL A 285 -5.49 -2.77 -4.06
CA VAL A 285 -6.65 -2.02 -4.60
C VAL A 285 -6.65 -1.85 -6.12
N GLY A 286 -5.87 -2.68 -6.83
CA GLY A 286 -5.85 -2.73 -8.29
C GLY A 286 -5.25 -1.50 -8.97
N MET A 287 -4.38 -0.74 -8.30
CA MET A 287 -3.72 0.43 -8.88
C MET A 287 -2.37 0.08 -9.47
N ASP A 288 -2.10 0.61 -10.66
CA ASP A 288 -0.77 0.72 -11.23
C ASP A 288 -0.04 2.00 -10.77
N ALA A 289 1.22 2.17 -11.18
CA ALA A 289 2.02 3.32 -10.78
C ALA A 289 1.51 4.64 -11.38
N ASP A 290 1.03 4.61 -12.63
CA ASP A 290 0.46 5.80 -13.29
C ASP A 290 -0.78 6.31 -12.55
N THR A 291 -1.65 5.40 -12.10
CA THR A 291 -2.81 5.76 -11.28
C THR A 291 -2.39 6.20 -9.88
N LEU A 292 -1.37 5.58 -9.28
CA LEU A 292 -0.89 5.91 -7.94
C LEU A 292 -0.34 7.35 -7.85
N PHE A 293 0.39 7.79 -8.87
CA PHE A 293 1.06 9.09 -8.91
C PHE A 293 0.42 10.10 -9.87
N GLY A 294 -0.66 9.70 -10.55
CA GLY A 294 -1.33 10.49 -11.56
C GLY A 294 -2.29 11.55 -11.02
N PRO A 295 -3.14 12.10 -11.91
CA PRO A 295 -4.20 13.04 -11.56
C PRO A 295 -5.11 12.49 -10.45
N ALA A 296 -5.71 13.39 -9.67
CA ALA A 296 -6.60 13.00 -8.59
C ALA A 296 -7.77 12.17 -9.14
N ILE A 297 -7.96 10.95 -8.61
CA ILE A 297 -9.12 10.13 -8.93
C ILE A 297 -10.37 10.66 -8.21
N GLU A 298 -11.53 10.54 -8.85
CA GLU A 298 -12.79 10.97 -8.24
C GLU A 298 -13.07 10.11 -6.99
N PRO A 299 -13.43 10.73 -5.85
CA PRO A 299 -13.73 9.98 -4.64
C PRO A 299 -15.08 9.28 -4.76
N THR A 300 -15.05 8.00 -5.13
CA THR A 300 -16.22 7.12 -5.04
C THR A 300 -16.36 6.63 -3.61
N ASP A 301 -17.25 7.24 -2.82
CA ASP A 301 -17.52 6.77 -1.45
C ASP A 301 -18.42 5.53 -1.50
N PRO A 302 -17.96 4.35 -1.02
CA PRO A 302 -18.75 3.12 -1.12
C PRO A 302 -20.02 3.16 -0.27
N LEU A 303 -20.02 3.96 0.80
CA LEU A 303 -21.22 4.19 1.60
C LEU A 303 -22.23 5.01 0.80
N LEU A 304 -21.76 5.97 -0.01
CA LEU A 304 -22.61 6.70 -0.95
C LEU A 304 -23.19 5.76 -2.01
N GLU A 305 -22.36 4.91 -2.64
CA GLU A 305 -22.87 3.93 -3.62
C GLU A 305 -23.89 2.98 -3.00
N ARG A 306 -23.59 2.40 -1.83
CA ARG A 306 -24.53 1.52 -1.12
C ARG A 306 -25.82 2.24 -0.77
N LEU A 307 -25.72 3.50 -0.32
CA LEU A 307 -26.89 4.34 -0.02
C LEU A 307 -27.74 4.56 -1.27
N LEU A 308 -27.11 4.88 -2.41
CA LEU A 308 -27.79 5.07 -3.70
C LEU A 308 -28.41 3.78 -4.23
N ARG A 309 -27.77 2.62 -4.05
CA ARG A 309 -28.35 1.31 -4.36
C ARG A 309 -29.61 1.04 -3.55
N TYR A 310 -29.59 1.32 -2.24
CA TYR A 310 -30.79 1.21 -1.41
C TYR A 310 -31.85 2.27 -1.74
N LYS A 311 -31.46 3.46 -2.20
CA LYS A 311 -32.41 4.47 -2.70
C LYS A 311 -33.10 3.99 -3.99
N ALA A 312 -32.35 3.34 -4.88
CA ALA A 312 -32.84 2.86 -6.17
C ALA A 312 -33.84 1.69 -6.05
N THR A 313 -33.87 0.95 -4.93
CA THR A 313 -34.88 -0.11 -4.72
C THR A 313 -36.29 0.42 -4.52
N GLY A 314 -36.44 1.73 -4.23
CA GLY A 314 -37.75 2.35 -3.96
C GLY A 314 -38.40 1.92 -2.64
N LEU A 315 -37.73 1.11 -1.83
CA LEU A 315 -38.24 0.64 -0.54
C LEU A 315 -38.04 1.70 0.55
N VAL A 316 -39.06 1.91 1.38
CA VAL A 316 -38.97 2.81 2.54
C VAL A 316 -38.42 2.05 3.75
N TYR A 317 -37.16 2.26 4.07
CA TYR A 317 -36.48 1.60 5.20
C TYR A 317 -36.75 2.30 6.54
N GLY A 318 -36.70 1.56 7.65
CA GLY A 318 -36.54 2.16 8.97
C GLY A 318 -35.10 2.65 9.16
N LYS A 319 -34.89 3.80 9.83
CA LYS A 319 -33.55 4.38 9.99
C LYS A 319 -32.52 3.40 10.59
N ASN A 320 -32.90 2.69 11.65
CA ASN A 320 -32.03 1.72 12.31
C ASN A 320 -31.76 0.48 11.44
N ASP A 321 -32.76 0.03 10.68
CA ASP A 321 -32.63 -1.12 9.78
C ASP A 321 -31.72 -0.80 8.59
N LEU A 322 -31.91 0.37 7.96
CA LEU A 322 -31.03 0.83 6.89
C LEU A 322 -29.58 1.00 7.38
N ALA A 323 -29.40 1.57 8.58
CA ALA A 323 -28.08 1.75 9.17
C ALA A 323 -27.40 0.39 9.40
N ALA A 324 -28.11 -0.58 9.97
CA ALA A 324 -27.61 -1.95 10.16
C ALA A 324 -27.27 -2.63 8.82
N LYS A 325 -28.12 -2.53 7.80
CA LYS A 325 -27.86 -3.04 6.44
C LYS A 325 -26.66 -2.37 5.77
N MET A 326 -26.42 -1.10 6.08
CA MET A 326 -25.25 -0.36 5.65
C MET A 326 -24.00 -0.62 6.52
N GLY A 327 -24.12 -1.33 7.64
CA GLY A 327 -23.03 -1.59 8.58
C GLY A 327 -22.55 -0.34 9.33
N ILE A 328 -23.42 0.66 9.47
CA ILE A 328 -23.12 1.95 10.09
C ILE A 328 -24.09 2.26 11.23
N GLN A 329 -23.76 3.25 12.06
CA GLN A 329 -24.63 3.74 13.12
C GLN A 329 -25.75 4.62 12.55
N PRO A 330 -26.96 4.64 13.17
CA PRO A 330 -28.10 5.40 12.65
C PRO A 330 -27.83 6.90 12.43
N GLY A 331 -27.03 7.54 13.30
CA GLY A 331 -26.65 8.95 13.13
C GLY A 331 -25.74 9.21 11.93
N GLN A 332 -25.04 8.19 11.43
CA GLN A 332 -24.13 8.32 10.28
C GLN A 332 -24.91 8.40 8.95
N LEU A 333 -26.14 7.89 8.89
CA LEU A 333 -27.03 8.10 7.74
C LEU A 333 -27.34 9.60 7.54
N ASP A 334 -27.58 10.33 8.64
CA ASP A 334 -27.84 11.77 8.55
C ASP A 334 -26.57 12.50 8.08
N SER A 335 -25.41 12.12 8.60
CA SER A 335 -24.12 12.68 8.16
C SER A 335 -23.84 12.39 6.68
N LEU A 336 -24.16 11.20 6.17
CA LEU A 336 -24.02 10.86 4.74
C LEU A 336 -24.95 11.69 3.87
N SER A 337 -26.21 11.78 4.27
CA SER A 337 -27.22 12.61 3.60
C SER A 337 -26.78 14.08 3.54
N ALA A 338 -26.30 14.63 4.65
CA ALA A 338 -25.80 16.00 4.70
C ALA A 338 -24.52 16.21 3.88
N LYS A 339 -23.57 15.25 3.91
CA LYS A 339 -22.30 15.31 3.17
C LYS A 339 -22.51 15.31 1.65
N TYR A 340 -23.46 14.51 1.16
CA TYR A 340 -23.70 14.32 -0.28
C TYR A 340 -24.98 14.98 -0.78
N HIS A 341 -25.62 15.81 0.06
CA HIS A 341 -26.88 16.50 -0.27
C HIS A 341 -27.98 15.55 -0.76
N ILE A 342 -28.07 14.33 -0.18
CA ILE A 342 -29.10 13.35 -0.51
C ILE A 342 -30.29 13.54 0.41
N GLU A 343 -31.49 13.68 -0.14
CA GLU A 343 -32.71 13.64 0.68
C GLU A 343 -32.89 12.28 1.37
N PRO A 344 -33.08 12.25 2.70
CA PRO A 344 -33.35 11.02 3.44
C PRO A 344 -34.59 10.29 2.92
N PHE A 345 -34.43 9.03 2.52
CA PHE A 345 -35.52 8.17 2.01
C PHE A 345 -35.94 7.08 3.01
N TRP A 346 -35.34 7.06 4.21
CA TRP A 346 -35.77 6.23 5.34
C TRP A 346 -36.82 6.96 6.17
N ARG A 347 -37.64 6.21 6.93
CA ARG A 347 -38.64 6.78 7.85
C ARG A 347 -37.97 7.77 8.81
N GLN A 348 -38.20 9.05 8.55
CA GLN A 348 -37.95 10.12 9.49
C GLN A 348 -39.17 10.20 10.41
N ILE A 349 -38.96 10.19 11.73
CA ILE A 349 -40.03 10.50 12.69
C ILE A 349 -40.28 12.01 12.55
N ARG A 350 -41.06 12.40 11.55
CA ARG A 350 -41.47 13.79 11.31
C ARG A 350 -42.70 14.07 12.17
N GLN A 351 -42.48 14.36 13.44
CA GLN A 351 -43.29 15.27 14.26
C GLN A 351 -42.63 15.38 15.62
N GLU A 352 -42.20 16.60 15.97
CA GLU A 352 -41.83 16.94 17.34
C GLU A 352 -43.05 16.77 18.26
N ARG A 353 -43.14 15.62 18.90
CA ARG A 353 -44.19 15.31 19.87
C ARG A 353 -43.70 15.72 21.25
N ASN A 354 -43.92 16.98 21.59
CA ASN A 354 -43.33 17.60 22.79
C ASN A 354 -44.31 17.66 23.99
N ARG A 355 -45.53 17.11 23.85
CA ARG A 355 -46.57 17.10 24.90
C ARG A 355 -47.08 15.69 25.14
N CYS A 356 -47.27 15.34 26.41
CA CYS A 356 -47.73 14.03 26.86
C CYS A 356 -49.05 14.19 27.64
N ILE A 357 -50.04 13.37 27.32
CA ILE A 357 -51.27 13.22 28.10
C ILE A 357 -51.13 11.92 28.90
N ARG A 358 -51.19 12.00 30.23
CA ARG A 358 -51.23 10.81 31.09
C ARG A 358 -52.69 10.42 31.32
N LEU A 359 -53.02 9.18 30.98
CA LEU A 359 -54.32 8.59 31.24
C LEU A 359 -54.16 7.60 32.39
N LEU A 360 -54.92 7.82 33.47
CA LEU A 360 -55.06 6.83 34.54
C LEU A 360 -56.27 5.97 34.17
N LEU A 361 -56.06 4.66 34.11
CA LEU A 361 -57.07 3.69 33.70
C LEU A 361 -57.26 2.69 34.84
N THR A 362 -58.48 2.22 35.01
CA THR A 362 -58.78 1.02 35.79
C THR A 362 -58.31 -0.22 35.02
N ASP A 363 -58.11 -1.35 35.71
CA ASP A 363 -57.67 -2.60 35.08
C ASP A 363 -58.63 -3.03 33.96
N ASN A 364 -59.93 -2.88 34.16
CA ASN A 364 -60.95 -3.20 33.16
C ASN A 364 -60.84 -2.29 31.91
N GLU A 365 -60.65 -0.98 32.08
CA GLU A 365 -60.47 -0.05 30.96
C GLU A 365 -59.19 -0.36 30.17
N TYR A 366 -58.11 -0.69 30.87
CA TYR A 366 -56.85 -1.10 30.24
C TYR A 366 -57.04 -2.36 29.39
N ASP A 367 -57.70 -3.38 29.92
CA ASP A 367 -57.94 -4.66 29.24
C ASP A 367 -58.86 -4.52 28.02
N VAL A 368 -59.85 -3.64 28.09
CA VAL A 368 -60.72 -3.32 26.94
C VAL A 368 -59.91 -2.64 25.84
N ILE A 369 -59.11 -1.63 26.18
CA ILE A 369 -58.28 -0.92 25.20
C ILE A 369 -57.21 -1.85 24.61
N ALA A 370 -56.59 -2.71 25.43
CA ALA A 370 -55.59 -3.67 24.98
C ALA A 370 -56.16 -4.73 24.04
N ARG A 371 -57.40 -5.20 24.28
CA ARG A 371 -58.12 -6.09 23.35
C ARG A 371 -58.45 -5.41 22.04
N ALA A 372 -59.01 -4.20 22.09
CA ALA A 372 -59.33 -3.41 20.90
C ALA A 372 -58.10 -3.10 20.04
N ALA A 373 -56.94 -2.84 20.67
CA ALA A 373 -55.67 -2.63 19.98
C ALA A 373 -55.14 -3.89 19.29
N LYS A 374 -55.36 -5.07 19.89
CA LYS A 374 -55.01 -6.37 19.30
C LYS A 374 -55.87 -6.69 18.08
N GLU A 375 -57.16 -6.42 18.16
CA GLU A 375 -58.12 -6.63 17.06
C GLU A 375 -57.83 -5.73 15.86
N ASN A 376 -57.28 -4.53 16.08
CA ASN A 376 -56.93 -3.55 15.04
C ASN A 376 -55.46 -3.63 14.55
N GLY A 377 -54.87 -4.82 14.50
CA GLY A 377 -53.59 -5.03 13.81
C GLY A 377 -52.33 -4.87 14.67
N ASN A 378 -52.43 -5.08 15.99
CA ASN A 378 -51.27 -5.27 16.88
C ASN A 378 -50.30 -4.07 16.95
N THR A 379 -50.83 -2.85 16.95
CA THR A 379 -50.03 -1.63 17.13
C THR A 379 -49.75 -1.38 18.61
N GLN A 380 -48.67 -0.64 18.91
CA GLN A 380 -48.35 -0.23 20.29
C GLN A 380 -49.54 0.53 20.90
N LEU A 381 -49.98 0.16 22.11
CA LEU A 381 -51.17 0.70 22.78
C LEU A 381 -51.29 2.24 22.71
N ALA A 382 -50.19 2.96 22.97
CA ALA A 382 -50.19 4.43 22.91
C ALA A 382 -50.44 4.99 21.49
N VAL A 383 -50.03 4.27 20.45
CA VAL A 383 -50.25 4.65 19.05
C VAL A 383 -51.72 4.42 18.68
N PHE A 384 -52.28 3.28 19.09
CA PHE A 384 -53.71 2.95 18.91
C PHE A 384 -54.64 3.93 19.60
N VAL A 385 -54.39 4.23 20.89
CA VAL A 385 -55.21 5.20 21.64
C VAL A 385 -55.16 6.58 20.98
N ARG A 386 -53.98 7.00 20.49
CA ARG A 386 -53.85 8.27 19.77
C ARG A 386 -54.62 8.28 18.46
N SER A 387 -54.62 7.19 17.68
CA SER A 387 -55.37 7.16 16.41
C SER A 387 -56.87 7.28 16.66
N VAL A 388 -57.39 6.56 17.66
CA VAL A 388 -58.82 6.65 18.04
C VAL A 388 -59.20 8.06 18.47
N ILE A 389 -58.40 8.72 19.31
CA ILE A 389 -58.67 10.10 19.75
C ILE A 389 -58.72 11.06 18.55
N LEU A 390 -57.76 10.95 17.63
CA LEU A 390 -57.69 11.82 16.46
C LEU A 390 -58.85 11.56 15.49
N GLU A 391 -59.26 10.31 15.32
CA GLU A 391 -60.38 9.91 14.46
C GLU A 391 -61.72 10.42 15.00
N VAL A 392 -61.96 10.28 16.30
CA VAL A 392 -63.16 10.84 16.96
C VAL A 392 -63.24 12.36 16.83
N LEU A 393 -62.10 13.05 16.96
CA LEU A 393 -62.05 14.50 16.80
C LEU A 393 -62.31 14.92 15.35
N LYS A 394 -61.80 14.16 14.37
CA LYS A 394 -61.99 14.44 12.95
C LYS A 394 -63.45 14.25 12.51
N ASN A 395 -64.09 13.17 12.97
CA ASN A 395 -65.51 12.90 12.68
C ASN A 395 -66.44 13.94 13.32
N LYS A 396 -66.04 14.54 14.45
CA LYS A 396 -66.81 15.65 15.08
C LYS A 396 -66.70 16.98 14.32
N GLU A 397 -65.59 17.25 13.65
CA GLU A 397 -65.43 18.45 12.82
C GLU A 397 -66.29 18.37 11.54
N GLU A 398 -66.45 17.17 10.96
CA GLU A 398 -67.32 16.95 9.80
C GLU A 398 -68.82 17.11 10.14
N LEU A 399 -69.26 16.68 11.33
CA LEU A 399 -70.63 16.83 11.84
C LEU A 399 -71.02 18.28 12.26
N LEU A 400 -70.06 19.20 12.32
CA LEU A 400 -70.28 20.62 12.63
C LEU A 400 -70.23 21.52 11.38
N CYS A 401 -69.89 20.95 10.22
CA CYS A 401 -69.83 21.64 8.93
C CYS A 401 -70.98 21.27 7.97
N GLU A 402 -71.86 20.33 8.36
CA GLU A 402 -73.20 20.12 7.78
C GLU A 402 -74.25 20.88 8.60
#